data_AF-A0A4U6WGJ0-F1
#
_entry.id   AF-A0A4U6WGJ0-F1
#
_cell.length_a   1.000
_cell.length_b   1.000
_cell.length_c   1.000
_cell.angle_alpha   90.00
_cell.angle_beta   90.00
_cell.angle_gamma   90.00
#
_symmetry.space_group_name_H-M   'P 1'
#
loop_
_entity.id
_entity.type
_entity.pdbx_description
1 polymer ?
#
loop_
_entity_poly.entity_id
_entity_poly.type
_entity_poly.pdbx_seq_one_letter_code
_entity_poly.pdbx_strand_id
1 'polypeptide(L)'
;MEGAGEVSAAAGNGNGNGSARRPSTAPSARVSIWESVRACGVWGKEVDKAELRSQVVMPLHLRRAVAKAVTTKDEAAGVAAAAAEEEEEGEKEEGPTVAPVVVFVNSRSGGRHGPELKVRLHELITEEQVFDLSVVKPSDFVHYGLSCLERLADQGDNCAKAAREKMRIVVAGGDGTVGWMLGCLSDLYKMKREPVPPTGIIPLGTGNDLARSFGWGGSFPFGWRSAVKRYLSKAATGPICRLDSWQTVIQMPEGEIKELPYALKKVEPADRLEISQENGSELPEKASCYKGVFYNYLSIGMDAQVAYGFHHLRDEKPYLAQGPVANKLIYAGYSCTQGWFCTPCTASPQLRGLKNILRLYIKKVNCSEWEQVQMPSSVRSLVVLNLYNYGSGRHPWGDLKPEYLEKRGFVEAHSDDGLLEIFGLKEGWHASFVMAELIKAKHIAQAAAIKFEMRGGEWNRAYVQMDGEPWKQPLIQELSTILEINKVPYHSLMINGDQ
;
A
#
# COMPACT_ATOMS: atom_id res chain seq x y z
N MET A 1 14.41 3.63 -72.17
CA MET A 1 13.60 4.47 -73.07
C MET A 1 12.29 4.71 -72.34
N GLU A 2 12.23 5.68 -71.44
CA GLU A 2 12.24 7.16 -71.64
C GLU A 2 10.82 7.73 -71.68
N GLY A 3 10.65 8.87 -71.02
CA GLY A 3 9.50 9.76 -71.05
C GLY A 3 8.59 9.60 -69.84
N ALA A 4 8.78 10.26 -68.68
CA ALA A 4 9.19 11.64 -68.42
C ALA A 4 8.35 12.67 -69.22
N GLY A 5 7.38 13.26 -68.52
CA GLY A 5 6.70 14.48 -68.92
C GLY A 5 6.58 15.40 -67.70
N GLU A 6 7.57 16.27 -67.54
CA GLU A 6 7.47 17.50 -66.76
C GLU A 6 6.48 18.47 -67.43
N VAL A 7 5.88 19.39 -66.66
CA VAL A 7 6.18 20.83 -66.74
C VAL A 7 5.20 21.66 -65.87
N SER A 8 5.83 22.40 -64.96
CA SER A 8 5.56 23.77 -64.47
C SER A 8 4.27 24.14 -63.73
N ALA A 9 4.48 24.30 -62.42
CA ALA A 9 4.26 25.50 -61.60
C ALA A 9 3.53 26.72 -62.22
N ALA A 10 2.54 27.21 -61.47
CA ALA A 10 2.30 28.63 -61.28
C ALA A 10 1.85 28.89 -59.83
N ALA A 11 2.55 29.79 -59.17
CA ALA A 11 2.34 30.20 -57.79
C ALA A 11 1.11 31.09 -57.61
N GLY A 12 0.39 30.91 -56.51
CA GLY A 12 -0.67 31.80 -56.04
C GLY A 12 -0.73 31.75 -54.52
N ASN A 13 -0.10 32.74 -53.89
CA ASN A 13 0.00 32.94 -52.45
C ASN A 13 -1.35 33.46 -51.90
N GLY A 14 -1.85 32.93 -50.78
CA GLY A 14 -3.08 33.43 -50.16
C GLY A 14 -3.51 32.70 -48.89
N ASN A 15 -3.05 33.21 -47.76
CA ASN A 15 -3.33 32.81 -46.37
C ASN A 15 -4.82 32.57 -46.03
N GLY A 16 -5.08 31.58 -45.15
CA GLY A 16 -6.36 31.45 -44.44
C GLY A 16 -6.53 30.13 -43.71
N ASN A 17 -5.86 29.99 -42.58
CA ASN A 17 -5.73 28.80 -41.75
C ASN A 17 -7.01 28.48 -40.95
N GLY A 18 -7.44 27.20 -40.85
CA GLY A 18 -8.54 26.82 -39.97
C GLY A 18 -9.08 25.39 -40.11
N SER A 19 -8.25 24.35 -39.95
CA SER A 19 -8.78 23.00 -39.64
C SER A 19 -7.87 22.27 -38.65
N ALA A 20 -8.46 21.87 -37.52
CA ALA A 20 -7.81 21.12 -36.46
C ALA A 20 -7.38 19.72 -36.94
N ARG A 21 -6.07 19.45 -36.91
CA ARG A 21 -5.52 18.12 -37.19
C ARG A 21 -5.43 17.29 -35.90
N ARG A 22 -6.11 16.14 -35.91
CA ARG A 22 -5.83 15.00 -35.02
C ARG A 22 -4.40 14.49 -35.24
N PRO A 23 -3.66 14.06 -34.21
CA PRO A 23 -2.44 13.28 -34.41
C PRO A 23 -2.73 11.78 -34.27
N SER A 24 -2.33 11.00 -35.28
CA SER A 24 -2.28 9.53 -35.23
C SER A 24 -0.83 9.02 -35.22
N THR A 25 -0.52 8.30 -34.13
CA THR A 25 0.26 7.05 -33.99
C THR A 25 1.69 6.91 -34.55
N ALA A 26 2.65 6.76 -33.62
CA ALA A 26 3.74 5.76 -33.64
C ALA A 26 4.29 5.56 -32.20
N PRO A 27 4.83 4.37 -31.84
CA PRO A 27 4.93 3.91 -30.46
C PRO A 27 6.09 4.55 -29.68
N SER A 28 5.77 5.16 -28.53
CA SER A 28 6.76 5.75 -27.63
C SER A 28 7.42 4.67 -26.76
N ALA A 29 8.40 3.96 -27.32
CA ALA A 29 9.45 3.32 -26.52
C ALA A 29 10.50 4.37 -26.15
N ARG A 30 10.09 5.38 -25.40
CA ARG A 30 10.96 6.25 -24.62
C ARG A 30 10.30 6.36 -23.26
N VAL A 31 10.70 5.48 -22.35
CA VAL A 31 10.57 5.77 -20.91
C VAL A 31 11.22 7.12 -20.73
N SER A 32 10.37 8.12 -20.49
CA SER A 32 10.75 9.50 -20.56
C SER A 32 11.73 9.76 -19.43
N ILE A 33 13.00 9.96 -19.77
CA ILE A 33 14.03 10.47 -18.86
C ILE A 33 13.50 11.69 -18.08
N TRP A 34 12.55 12.43 -18.66
CA TRP A 34 11.88 13.57 -18.02
C TRP A 34 10.97 13.23 -16.84
N GLU A 35 10.33 12.05 -16.80
CA GLU A 35 9.53 11.64 -15.63
C GLU A 35 10.43 11.26 -14.45
N SER A 36 11.56 10.59 -14.73
CA SER A 36 12.62 10.33 -13.74
C SER A 36 13.26 11.62 -13.24
N VAL A 37 13.37 12.66 -14.07
CA VAL A 37 13.93 13.96 -13.69
C VAL A 37 12.95 14.79 -12.84
N ARG A 38 11.64 14.72 -13.09
CA ARG A 38 10.62 15.29 -12.18
C ARG A 38 10.59 14.55 -10.83
N ALA A 39 10.71 13.22 -10.85
CA ALA A 39 10.84 12.40 -9.64
C ALA A 39 12.16 12.65 -8.87
N CYS A 40 13.20 13.16 -9.53
CA CYS A 40 14.48 13.54 -8.91
C CYS A 40 14.44 14.86 -8.11
N GLY A 41 13.30 15.56 -8.05
CA GLY A 41 13.11 16.65 -7.09
C GLY A 41 14.00 17.89 -7.32
N VAL A 42 14.48 18.08 -8.56
CA VAL A 42 15.39 19.17 -8.95
C VAL A 42 14.61 20.48 -9.22
N TRP A 43 13.30 20.43 -9.46
CA TRP A 43 12.47 21.59 -9.83
C TRP A 43 11.19 21.68 -9.00
N GLY A 44 11.31 22.08 -7.73
CA GLY A 44 10.17 22.41 -6.88
C GLY A 44 10.43 23.71 -6.14
N LYS A 45 9.37 24.52 -5.92
CA LYS A 45 9.45 25.77 -5.15
C LYS A 45 10.13 25.49 -3.81
N GLU A 46 11.13 26.29 -3.47
CA GLU A 46 11.84 26.14 -2.21
C GLU A 46 10.89 26.44 -1.06
N VAL A 47 10.75 25.49 -0.13
CA VAL A 47 9.88 25.63 1.04
C VAL A 47 10.68 26.31 2.14
N ASP A 48 10.22 27.48 2.57
CA ASP A 48 10.80 28.19 3.70
C ASP A 48 10.60 27.41 5.00
N LYS A 49 11.62 27.41 5.86
CA LYS A 49 11.59 26.64 7.11
C LYS A 49 10.62 27.23 8.12
N ALA A 50 10.55 28.55 8.24
CA ALA A 50 9.68 29.21 9.20
C ALA A 50 8.21 29.07 8.79
N GLU A 51 7.92 29.26 7.50
CA GLU A 51 6.60 29.01 6.93
C GLU A 51 6.16 27.55 7.18
N LEU A 52 7.02 26.57 6.87
CA LEU A 52 6.72 25.16 7.13
C LEU A 52 6.39 24.91 8.60
N ARG A 53 7.20 25.44 9.52
CA ARG A 53 7.00 25.26 10.96
C ARG A 53 5.66 25.82 11.42
N SER A 54 5.30 27.02 10.96
CA SER A 54 4.00 27.64 11.29
C SER A 54 2.79 26.80 10.85
N GLN A 55 2.95 25.96 9.82
CA GLN A 55 1.89 25.10 9.31
C GLN A 55 1.78 23.78 10.08
N VAL A 56 2.90 23.18 10.52
CA VAL A 56 2.93 21.76 10.94
C VAL A 56 3.31 21.51 12.39
N VAL A 57 3.97 22.47 13.05
CA VAL A 57 4.44 22.31 14.43
C VAL A 57 3.31 22.62 15.40
N MET A 58 3.03 21.69 16.30
CA MET A 58 2.06 21.88 17.38
C MET A 58 2.64 22.83 18.45
N PRO A 59 1.78 23.58 19.16
CA PRO A 59 2.16 24.33 20.35
C PRO A 59 2.97 23.47 21.34
N LEU A 60 3.90 24.11 22.04
CA LEU A 60 4.87 23.43 22.90
C LEU A 60 4.21 22.52 23.95
N HIS A 61 3.19 23.04 24.66
CA HIS A 61 2.49 22.30 25.71
C HIS A 61 1.81 21.04 25.15
N LEU A 62 1.16 21.14 23.98
CA LEU A 62 0.52 19.99 23.32
C LEU A 62 1.52 18.93 22.86
N ARG A 63 2.61 19.34 22.21
CA ARG A 63 3.59 18.35 21.69
C ARG A 63 4.29 17.63 22.83
N ARG A 64 4.63 18.32 23.93
CA ARG A 64 5.19 17.69 25.14
C ARG A 64 4.19 16.78 25.83
N ALA A 65 2.93 17.21 25.96
CA ALA A 65 1.85 16.40 26.54
C ALA A 65 1.62 15.10 25.76
N VAL A 66 1.56 15.18 24.42
CA VAL A 66 1.41 14.00 23.55
C VAL A 66 2.62 13.08 23.66
N ALA A 67 3.85 13.61 23.56
CA ALA A 67 5.05 12.80 23.68
C ALA A 67 5.15 12.12 25.06
N LYS A 68 4.82 12.83 26.14
CA LYS A 68 4.79 12.28 27.49
C LYS A 68 3.75 11.18 27.64
N ALA A 69 2.52 11.39 27.15
CA ALA A 69 1.46 10.39 27.20
C ALA A 69 1.86 9.09 26.48
N VAL A 70 2.46 9.21 25.29
CA VAL A 70 2.87 8.06 24.49
C VAL A 70 4.05 7.31 25.11
N THR A 71 5.04 8.02 25.64
CA THR A 71 6.22 7.42 26.26
C THR A 71 5.91 6.73 27.59
N THR A 72 5.03 7.32 28.40
CA THR A 72 4.60 6.75 29.70
C THR A 72 3.45 5.77 29.57
N LYS A 73 2.76 5.75 28.42
CA LYS A 73 1.54 4.99 28.19
C LYS A 73 0.44 5.35 29.18
N ASP A 74 0.30 6.64 29.43
CA ASP A 74 -0.64 7.22 30.38
C ASP A 74 -1.08 8.61 29.90
N GLU A 75 -2.33 8.76 29.48
CA GLU A 75 -2.83 10.07 29.06
C GLU A 75 -2.87 11.11 30.19
N ALA A 76 -2.98 10.70 31.47
CA ALA A 76 -2.98 11.63 32.61
C ALA A 76 -1.59 12.26 32.82
N ALA A 77 -0.53 11.48 32.63
CA ALA A 77 0.84 12.01 32.63
C ALA A 77 1.06 13.05 31.52
N GLY A 78 0.39 12.90 30.37
CA GLY A 78 0.39 13.90 29.30
C GLY A 78 -0.32 15.19 29.71
N VAL A 79 -1.53 15.09 30.28
CA VAL A 79 -2.31 16.24 30.76
C VAL A 79 -1.53 17.01 31.84
N ALA A 80 -0.92 16.30 32.80
CA ALA A 80 -0.10 16.93 33.83
C ALA A 80 1.13 17.66 33.25
N ALA A 81 1.72 17.13 32.18
CA ALA A 81 2.81 17.80 31.49
C ALA A 81 2.35 19.07 30.77
N ALA A 82 1.15 19.10 30.17
CA ALA A 82 0.62 20.34 29.58
C ALA A 82 0.47 21.46 30.62
N ALA A 83 -0.11 21.14 31.78
CA ALA A 83 -0.34 22.12 32.85
C ALA A 83 0.98 22.71 33.41
N ALA A 84 2.03 21.89 33.55
CA ALA A 84 3.34 22.36 34.00
C ALA A 84 3.99 23.37 33.03
N GLU A 85 3.73 23.25 31.73
CA GLU A 85 4.25 24.19 30.72
C GLU A 85 3.53 25.54 30.74
N GLU A 86 2.22 25.54 30.99
CA GLU A 86 1.44 26.78 31.15
C GLU A 86 1.90 27.59 32.39
N GLU A 87 2.41 26.91 33.42
CA GLU A 87 2.97 27.56 34.61
C GLU A 87 4.38 28.14 34.39
N GLU A 88 5.19 27.55 33.50
CA GLU A 88 6.58 27.98 33.24
C GLU A 88 6.70 29.08 32.16
N GLU A 89 5.81 29.15 31.16
CA GLU A 89 5.87 30.16 30.09
C GLU A 89 4.89 31.32 30.28
N GLY A 90 5.42 32.50 30.62
CA GLY A 90 4.73 33.77 30.36
C GLY A 90 4.68 34.06 28.85
N GLU A 91 3.49 33.94 28.26
CA GLU A 91 3.05 34.53 26.97
C GLU A 91 4.07 34.49 25.81
N LYS A 92 4.48 33.29 25.37
CA LYS A 92 4.87 33.08 23.97
C LYS A 92 3.92 32.08 23.32
N GLU A 93 2.69 32.52 23.05
CA GLU A 93 1.75 31.75 22.23
C GLU A 93 2.36 31.52 20.83
N GLU A 94 2.88 30.32 20.58
CA GLU A 94 2.95 29.79 19.22
C GLU A 94 1.48 29.68 18.75
N GLY A 95 1.06 30.58 17.85
CA GLY A 95 -0.32 30.67 17.37
C GLY A 95 -0.85 29.37 16.76
N PRO A 96 -2.18 29.27 16.52
CA PRO A 96 -2.84 28.01 16.17
C PRO A 96 -2.27 27.39 14.89
N THR A 97 -1.77 26.16 15.00
CA THR A 97 -1.23 25.38 13.88
C THR A 97 -2.30 25.08 12.84
N VAL A 98 -1.97 25.28 11.56
CA VAL A 98 -2.92 25.07 10.45
C VAL A 98 -3.21 23.59 10.24
N ALA A 99 -2.18 22.74 10.20
CA ALA A 99 -2.28 21.30 9.95
C ALA A 99 -1.16 20.56 10.70
N PRO A 100 -1.33 20.25 12.01
CA PRO A 100 -0.26 19.64 12.79
C PRO A 100 0.11 18.27 12.24
N VAL A 101 1.41 18.07 11.97
CA VAL A 101 1.94 16.83 11.37
C VAL A 101 2.69 16.02 12.40
N VAL A 102 2.31 14.77 12.58
CA VAL A 102 3.07 13.77 13.35
C VAL A 102 3.74 12.80 12.40
N VAL A 103 5.03 12.52 12.60
CA VAL A 103 5.82 11.68 11.70
C VAL A 103 6.25 10.40 12.40
N PHE A 104 6.00 9.26 11.76
CA PHE A 104 6.50 7.96 12.18
C PHE A 104 7.62 7.50 11.26
N VAL A 105 8.78 7.17 11.81
CA VAL A 105 9.96 6.74 11.04
C VAL A 105 10.29 5.30 11.35
N ASN A 106 10.29 4.45 10.33
CA ASN A 106 10.86 3.11 10.45
C ASN A 106 12.37 3.16 10.17
N SER A 107 13.17 3.25 11.24
CA SER A 107 14.62 3.34 11.16
C SER A 107 15.30 2.12 10.50
N ARG A 108 14.59 0.99 10.41
CA ARG A 108 15.07 -0.26 9.78
C ARG A 108 14.78 -0.35 8.28
N SER A 109 13.96 0.54 7.73
CA SER A 109 13.60 0.54 6.30
C SER A 109 14.65 1.26 5.42
N GLY A 110 14.70 0.91 4.14
CA GLY A 110 15.28 1.78 3.09
C GLY A 110 16.77 2.09 3.17
N GLY A 111 17.64 1.08 3.03
CA GLY A 111 19.09 1.31 3.00
C GLY A 111 19.67 1.88 4.29
N ARG A 112 18.87 1.88 5.39
CA ARG A 112 19.22 2.43 6.71
C ARG A 112 19.38 3.96 6.76
N HIS A 113 18.71 4.70 5.88
CA HIS A 113 18.66 6.17 5.98
C HIS A 113 17.72 6.69 7.09
N GLY A 114 16.94 5.82 7.72
CA GLY A 114 15.95 6.21 8.72
C GLY A 114 16.50 7.02 9.91
N PRO A 115 17.66 6.67 10.52
CA PRO A 115 18.26 7.49 11.57
C PRO A 115 18.64 8.91 11.11
N GLU A 116 19.26 9.05 9.93
CA GLU A 116 19.60 10.37 9.38
C GLU A 116 18.36 11.19 9.02
N LEU A 117 17.33 10.53 8.47
CA LEU A 117 16.04 11.16 8.19
C LEU A 117 15.38 11.65 9.47
N LYS A 118 15.43 10.86 10.56
CA LYS A 118 14.89 11.24 11.86
C LYS A 118 15.55 12.52 12.38
N VAL A 119 16.89 12.59 12.37
CA VAL A 119 17.62 13.80 12.76
C VAL A 119 17.18 15.00 11.92
N ARG A 120 17.06 14.81 10.60
CA ARG A 120 16.60 15.90 9.72
C ARG A 120 15.15 16.33 10.01
N LEU A 121 14.27 15.40 10.37
CA LEU A 121 12.89 15.71 10.76
C LEU A 121 12.85 16.49 12.07
N HIS A 122 13.66 16.11 13.07
CA HIS A 122 13.81 16.87 14.32
C HIS A 122 14.20 18.33 14.05
N GLU A 123 15.15 18.55 13.13
CA GLU A 123 15.58 19.91 12.77
C GLU A 123 14.47 20.74 12.08
N LEU A 124 13.59 20.11 11.32
CA LEU A 124 12.55 20.77 10.54
C LEU A 124 11.29 21.04 11.36
N ILE A 125 10.85 20.03 12.10
CA ILE A 125 9.70 20.09 13.01
C ILE A 125 10.21 20.05 14.46
N THR A 126 9.90 19.02 15.24
CA THR A 126 10.40 18.87 16.61
C THR A 126 10.63 17.40 16.93
N GLU A 127 11.35 17.11 18.03
CA GLU A 127 11.60 15.74 18.47
C GLU A 127 10.32 15.07 18.98
N GLU A 128 9.45 15.84 19.63
CA GLU A 128 8.19 15.39 20.23
C GLU A 128 7.13 14.97 19.20
N GLN A 129 7.28 15.41 17.94
CA GLN A 129 6.38 15.07 16.84
C GLN A 129 6.93 13.97 15.91
N VAL A 130 8.12 13.42 16.21
CA VAL A 130 8.79 12.40 15.38
C VAL A 130 9.03 11.13 16.18
N PHE A 131 8.22 10.10 15.90
CA PHE A 131 8.27 8.82 16.58
C PHE A 131 9.05 7.77 15.78
N ASP A 132 10.01 7.10 16.41
CA ASP A 132 10.68 5.94 15.81
C ASP A 132 9.86 4.68 16.09
N LEU A 133 9.45 3.99 15.02
CA LEU A 133 8.61 2.78 15.10
C LEU A 133 9.30 1.59 15.76
N SER A 134 10.62 1.63 15.94
CA SER A 134 11.34 0.65 16.74
C SER A 134 11.21 0.87 18.26
N VAL A 135 10.75 2.05 18.68
CA VAL A 135 10.59 2.46 20.08
C VAL A 135 9.12 2.63 20.44
N VAL A 136 8.35 3.30 19.59
CA VAL A 136 6.94 3.64 19.81
C VAL A 136 6.06 2.90 18.82
N LYS A 137 5.07 2.16 19.31
CA LYS A 137 4.09 1.50 18.44
C LYS A 137 3.04 2.53 17.99
N PRO A 138 2.55 2.47 16.74
CA PRO A 138 1.42 3.29 16.29
C PRO A 138 0.20 3.20 17.20
N SER A 139 -0.10 2.00 17.73
CA SER A 139 -1.18 1.78 18.68
C SER A 139 -1.02 2.62 19.96
N ASP A 140 0.21 2.77 20.48
CA ASP A 140 0.45 3.57 21.69
C ASP A 140 0.15 5.05 21.41
N PHE A 141 0.45 5.56 20.22
CA PHE A 141 0.06 6.91 19.81
C PHE A 141 -1.46 7.06 19.68
N VAL A 142 -2.14 6.12 19.05
CA VAL A 142 -3.61 6.15 18.89
C VAL A 142 -4.32 6.06 20.24
N HIS A 143 -3.82 5.24 21.17
CA HIS A 143 -4.43 5.05 22.48
C HIS A 143 -4.08 6.15 23.48
N TYR A 144 -2.84 6.62 23.56
CA TYR A 144 -2.43 7.59 24.59
C TYR A 144 -2.24 8.99 24.03
N GLY A 145 -1.64 9.12 22.85
CA GLY A 145 -1.36 10.42 22.23
C GLY A 145 -2.64 11.16 21.82
N LEU A 146 -3.53 10.51 21.07
CA LEU A 146 -4.81 11.11 20.68
C LEU A 146 -5.75 11.31 21.86
N SER A 147 -5.78 10.37 22.82
CA SER A 147 -6.61 10.50 24.03
C SER A 147 -6.16 11.65 24.93
N CYS A 148 -4.85 11.92 24.99
CA CYS A 148 -4.32 13.09 25.68
C CYS A 148 -4.88 14.39 25.08
N LEU A 149 -4.84 14.53 23.74
CA LEU A 149 -5.43 15.70 23.07
C LEU A 149 -6.94 15.81 23.27
N GLU A 150 -7.65 14.69 23.22
CA GLU A 150 -9.10 14.64 23.47
C GLU A 150 -9.41 15.09 24.91
N ARG A 151 -8.65 14.62 25.91
CA ARG A 151 -8.82 15.06 27.31
C ARG A 151 -8.52 16.54 27.52
N LEU A 152 -7.46 17.06 26.92
CA LEU A 152 -7.15 18.49 26.99
C LEU A 152 -8.26 19.33 26.34
N ALA A 153 -8.80 18.86 25.20
CA ALA A 153 -9.93 19.50 24.54
C ALA A 153 -11.20 19.48 25.43
N ASP A 154 -11.48 18.37 26.12
CA ASP A 154 -12.59 18.25 27.06
C ASP A 154 -12.43 19.18 28.29
N GLN A 155 -11.19 19.51 28.66
CA GLN A 155 -10.85 20.48 29.70
C GLN A 155 -10.93 21.94 29.24
N GLY A 156 -11.21 22.18 27.96
CA GLY A 156 -11.40 23.52 27.38
C GLY A 156 -10.22 24.05 26.56
N ASP A 157 -9.18 23.24 26.31
CA ASP A 157 -8.06 23.64 25.44
C ASP A 157 -8.50 23.63 23.96
N ASN A 158 -8.75 24.83 23.43
CA ASN A 158 -9.15 25.03 22.03
C ASN A 158 -8.03 24.67 21.04
N CYS A 159 -6.75 24.82 21.43
CA CYS A 159 -5.62 24.41 20.62
C CYS A 159 -5.55 22.88 20.53
N ALA A 160 -5.79 22.16 21.62
CA ALA A 160 -5.86 20.70 21.63
C ALA A 160 -6.98 20.19 20.74
N LYS A 161 -8.17 20.81 20.83
CA LYS A 161 -9.31 20.51 19.96
C LYS A 161 -8.98 20.72 18.49
N ALA A 162 -8.46 21.89 18.13
CA ALA A 162 -8.08 22.21 16.76
C ALA A 162 -6.97 21.29 16.24
N ALA A 163 -6.00 20.93 17.09
CA ALA A 163 -4.95 19.99 16.74
C ALA A 163 -5.52 18.60 16.46
N ARG A 164 -6.40 18.08 17.33
CA ARG A 164 -7.06 16.79 17.16
C ARG A 164 -7.91 16.71 15.90
N GLU A 165 -8.58 17.81 15.53
CA GLU A 165 -9.44 17.91 14.34
C GLU A 165 -8.64 17.98 13.03
N LYS A 166 -7.50 18.68 13.02
CA LYS A 166 -6.70 18.98 11.81
C LYS A 166 -5.43 18.14 11.68
N MET A 167 -5.17 17.24 12.62
CA MET A 167 -3.96 16.43 12.64
C MET A 167 -3.80 15.58 11.39
N ARG A 168 -2.56 15.51 10.91
CA ARG A 168 -2.15 14.66 9.79
C ARG A 168 -0.96 13.81 10.18
N ILE A 169 -0.87 12.63 9.59
CA ILE A 169 0.21 11.68 9.88
C ILE A 169 1.07 11.49 8.65
N VAL A 170 2.38 11.38 8.84
CA VAL A 170 3.33 10.98 7.79
C VAL A 170 4.08 9.74 8.24
N VAL A 171 4.09 8.71 7.40
CA VAL A 171 4.83 7.47 7.68
C VAL A 171 6.01 7.37 6.73
N ALA A 172 7.22 7.38 7.29
CA ALA A 172 8.46 7.11 6.57
C ALA A 172 8.80 5.62 6.65
N GLY A 173 8.50 4.88 5.58
CA GLY A 173 8.59 3.43 5.56
C GLY A 173 8.31 2.83 4.18
N GLY A 174 8.21 1.49 4.11
CA GLY A 174 7.65 0.78 2.97
C GLY A 174 6.18 0.43 3.16
N ASP A 175 5.58 -0.27 2.21
CA ASP A 175 4.14 -0.58 2.18
C ASP A 175 3.64 -1.25 3.48
N GLY A 176 4.36 -2.25 4.02
CA GLY A 176 3.98 -2.89 5.29
C GLY A 176 4.04 -1.96 6.52
N THR A 177 4.93 -0.97 6.52
CA THR A 177 4.98 0.04 7.60
C THR A 177 3.77 0.96 7.53
N VAL A 178 3.37 1.36 6.33
CA VAL A 178 2.16 2.16 6.10
C VAL A 178 0.92 1.35 6.50
N GLY A 179 0.82 0.09 6.06
CA GLY A 179 -0.28 -0.80 6.43
C GLY A 179 -0.42 -1.02 7.93
N TRP A 180 0.69 -1.09 8.68
CA TRP A 180 0.66 -1.16 10.15
C TRP A 180 0.03 0.10 10.77
N MET A 181 0.43 1.29 10.30
CA MET A 181 -0.16 2.55 10.77
C MET A 181 -1.65 2.61 10.45
N LEU A 182 -2.05 2.31 9.21
CA LEU A 182 -3.46 2.30 8.79
C LEU A 182 -4.29 1.32 9.61
N GLY A 183 -3.72 0.14 9.94
CA GLY A 183 -4.37 -0.85 10.79
C GLY A 183 -4.68 -0.30 12.18
N CYS A 184 -3.72 0.39 12.81
CA CYS A 184 -3.94 1.03 14.11
C CYS A 184 -4.93 2.21 14.04
N LEU A 185 -4.91 2.99 12.96
CA LEU A 185 -5.89 4.05 12.75
C LEU A 185 -7.30 3.53 12.54
N SER A 186 -7.45 2.35 11.93
CA SER A 186 -8.76 1.72 11.72
C SER A 186 -9.49 1.40 13.03
N ASP A 187 -8.75 1.20 14.13
CA ASP A 187 -9.35 0.94 15.45
C ASP A 187 -10.11 2.16 15.99
N LEU A 188 -9.79 3.38 15.53
CA LEU A 188 -10.55 4.59 15.87
C LEU A 188 -12.00 4.50 15.39
N TYR A 189 -12.25 3.93 14.20
CA TYR A 189 -13.62 3.72 13.71
C TYR A 189 -14.40 2.75 14.59
N LYS A 190 -13.76 1.65 15.03
CA LYS A 190 -14.38 0.68 15.93
C LYS A 190 -14.72 1.30 17.29
N MET A 191 -13.85 2.16 17.79
CA MET A 191 -14.05 2.92 19.03
C MET A 191 -14.98 4.13 18.88
N LYS A 192 -15.47 4.43 17.67
CA LYS A 192 -16.25 5.64 17.34
C LYS A 192 -15.54 6.94 17.75
N ARG A 193 -14.22 6.98 17.58
CA ARG A 193 -13.36 8.13 17.91
C ARG A 193 -12.95 8.87 16.64
N GLU A 194 -13.66 9.93 16.31
CA GLU A 194 -13.43 10.73 15.11
C GLU A 194 -12.80 12.10 15.44
N PRO A 195 -12.10 12.75 14.48
CA PRO A 195 -11.76 12.27 13.14
C PRO A 195 -10.60 11.26 13.11
N VAL A 196 -10.47 10.48 12.04
CA VAL A 196 -9.27 9.66 11.79
C VAL A 196 -8.24 10.49 11.03
N PRO A 197 -7.00 10.66 11.53
CA PRO A 197 -5.98 11.43 10.82
C PRO A 197 -5.61 10.81 9.45
N PRO A 198 -5.57 11.60 8.36
CA PRO A 198 -5.13 11.11 7.06
C PRO A 198 -3.61 10.87 7.04
N THR A 199 -3.18 9.89 6.24
CA THR A 199 -1.79 9.42 6.20
C THR A 199 -1.09 9.75 4.88
N GLY A 200 0.05 10.45 4.95
CA GLY A 200 1.01 10.64 3.87
C GLY A 200 2.22 9.71 4.02
N ILE A 201 3.02 9.56 2.95
CA ILE A 201 4.09 8.54 2.90
C ILE A 201 5.43 9.17 2.51
N ILE A 202 6.50 8.87 3.25
CA ILE A 202 7.87 9.07 2.77
C ILE A 202 8.40 7.69 2.33
N PRO A 203 8.62 7.45 1.02
CA PRO A 203 8.87 6.11 0.48
C PRO A 203 10.29 5.63 0.80
N LEU A 204 10.46 4.93 1.92
CA LEU A 204 11.72 4.27 2.31
C LEU A 204 11.76 2.79 1.89
N GLY A 205 10.66 2.20 1.43
CA GLY A 205 10.64 0.80 0.99
C GLY A 205 11.30 0.54 -0.36
N THR A 206 11.21 -0.72 -0.82
CA THR A 206 11.72 -1.14 -2.14
C THR A 206 10.64 -1.06 -3.24
N GLY A 207 9.41 -1.47 -2.94
CA GLY A 207 8.26 -1.42 -3.85
C GLY A 207 7.58 -0.04 -3.85
N ASN A 208 7.07 0.35 -2.69
CA ASN A 208 6.39 1.62 -2.42
C ASN A 208 5.17 1.82 -3.33
N ASP A 209 4.38 0.77 -3.54
CA ASP A 209 3.20 0.81 -4.41
C ASP A 209 2.12 1.74 -3.83
N LEU A 210 1.95 1.78 -2.50
CA LEU A 210 1.05 2.75 -1.86
C LEU A 210 1.55 4.18 -2.10
N ALA A 211 2.86 4.44 -1.92
CA ALA A 211 3.42 5.77 -2.15
C ALA A 211 3.24 6.22 -3.61
N ARG A 212 3.41 5.31 -4.56
CA ARG A 212 3.18 5.58 -5.99
C ARG A 212 1.72 5.88 -6.29
N SER A 213 0.82 5.09 -5.70
CA SER A 213 -0.63 5.20 -5.92
C SER A 213 -1.22 6.52 -5.42
N PHE A 214 -0.58 7.12 -4.41
CA PHE A 214 -1.00 8.38 -3.80
C PHE A 214 -0.03 9.54 -4.08
N GLY A 215 0.80 9.47 -5.13
CA GLY A 215 1.59 10.63 -5.58
C GLY A 215 2.81 11.02 -4.73
N TRP A 216 3.26 10.15 -3.81
CA TRP A 216 4.43 10.38 -2.96
C TRP A 216 5.75 9.94 -3.59
N GLY A 217 5.68 9.35 -4.78
CA GLY A 217 6.83 8.87 -5.53
C GLY A 217 7.27 7.45 -5.15
N GLY A 218 8.14 6.91 -5.99
CA GLY A 218 8.47 5.48 -5.97
C GLY A 218 9.72 5.07 -5.22
N SER A 219 10.53 6.03 -4.81
CA SER A 219 11.82 5.81 -4.18
C SER A 219 12.24 7.05 -3.40
N PHE A 220 13.01 6.84 -2.33
CA PHE A 220 13.63 7.92 -1.61
C PHE A 220 14.63 8.69 -2.52
N PRO A 221 14.49 10.01 -2.70
CA PRO A 221 15.26 10.75 -3.69
C PRO A 221 16.73 10.93 -3.27
N PHE A 222 17.65 11.03 -4.23
CA PHE A 222 19.08 11.26 -3.94
C PHE A 222 19.31 12.58 -3.16
N GLY A 223 18.61 13.64 -3.54
CA GLY A 223 18.59 14.94 -2.83
C GLY A 223 17.60 14.99 -1.67
N TRP A 224 17.48 13.92 -0.87
CA TRP A 224 16.42 13.78 0.12
C TRP A 224 16.36 14.89 1.16
N ARG A 225 17.51 15.44 1.60
CA ARG A 225 17.54 16.50 2.64
C ARG A 225 16.68 17.71 2.30
N SER A 226 16.61 18.08 1.03
CA SER A 226 15.74 19.15 0.52
C SER A 226 14.33 18.64 0.22
N ALA A 227 14.18 17.37 -0.16
CA ALA A 227 12.88 16.77 -0.42
C ALA A 227 12.02 16.60 0.84
N VAL A 228 12.62 16.39 2.03
CA VAL A 228 11.86 16.24 3.30
C VAL A 228 10.96 17.44 3.56
N LYS A 229 11.44 18.67 3.31
CA LYS A 229 10.61 19.87 3.46
C LYS A 229 9.37 19.83 2.56
N ARG A 230 9.54 19.37 1.31
CA ARG A 230 8.42 19.23 0.36
C ARG A 230 7.46 18.13 0.81
N TYR A 231 7.95 17.01 1.34
CA TYR A 231 7.08 15.98 1.89
C TYR A 231 6.22 16.50 3.05
N LEU A 232 6.81 17.25 3.99
CA LEU A 232 6.06 17.85 5.09
C LEU A 232 5.06 18.91 4.62
N SER A 233 5.44 19.77 3.67
CA SER A 233 4.54 20.76 3.09
C SER A 233 3.37 20.10 2.32
N LYS A 234 3.66 19.06 1.54
CA LYS A 234 2.64 18.22 0.87
C LYS A 234 1.73 17.53 1.89
N ALA A 235 2.28 17.04 3.00
CA ALA A 235 1.48 16.43 4.05
C ALA A 235 0.52 17.44 4.67
N ALA A 236 0.97 18.68 4.91
CA ALA A 236 0.15 19.74 5.49
C ALA A 236 -1.01 20.19 4.57
N THR A 237 -0.78 20.23 3.26
CA THR A 237 -1.68 20.89 2.30
C THR A 237 -2.38 19.96 1.30
N GLY A 238 -1.89 18.74 1.13
CA GLY A 238 -2.39 17.78 0.16
C GLY A 238 -3.86 17.42 0.41
N PRO A 239 -4.66 17.16 -0.65
CA PRO A 239 -6.04 16.74 -0.50
C PRO A 239 -6.11 15.33 0.09
N ILE A 240 -7.25 15.03 0.73
CA ILE A 240 -7.49 13.71 1.32
C ILE A 240 -8.15 12.82 0.26
N CYS A 241 -7.57 11.64 0.04
CA CYS A 241 -8.09 10.56 -0.78
C CYS A 241 -8.54 9.39 0.09
N ARG A 242 -9.34 8.50 -0.48
CA ARG A 242 -9.79 7.27 0.18
C ARG A 242 -9.01 6.07 -0.36
N LEU A 243 -8.89 5.07 0.50
CA LEU A 243 -8.29 3.79 0.20
C LEU A 243 -9.14 2.69 0.81
N ASP A 244 -9.63 1.79 -0.03
CA ASP A 244 -10.29 0.57 0.37
C ASP A 244 -9.30 -0.34 1.10
N SER A 245 -9.80 -0.97 2.15
CA SER A 245 -9.06 -1.93 2.95
C SER A 245 -9.80 -3.25 2.90
N TRP A 246 -9.06 -4.35 2.77
CA TRP A 246 -9.65 -5.66 2.49
C TRP A 246 -9.27 -6.64 3.58
N GLN A 247 -10.29 -7.16 4.27
CA GLN A 247 -10.10 -8.15 5.30
C GLN A 247 -10.06 -9.53 4.68
N THR A 248 -9.00 -10.26 5.01
CA THR A 248 -8.83 -11.67 4.66
C THR A 248 -9.11 -12.53 5.88
N VAL A 249 -10.01 -13.51 5.75
CA VAL A 249 -10.29 -14.53 6.76
C VAL A 249 -9.93 -15.90 6.19
N ILE A 250 -9.05 -16.63 6.88
CA ILE A 250 -8.60 -17.97 6.50
C ILE A 250 -9.17 -18.96 7.52
N GLN A 251 -9.99 -19.88 7.04
CA GLN A 251 -10.59 -20.95 7.81
C GLN A 251 -9.97 -22.28 7.39
N MET A 252 -9.29 -22.92 8.34
CA MET A 252 -8.62 -24.20 8.16
C MET A 252 -9.28 -25.24 9.06
N PRO A 253 -9.85 -26.32 8.50
CA PRO A 253 -10.44 -27.40 9.29
C PRO A 253 -9.45 -28.01 10.29
N GLU A 254 -8.19 -28.16 9.88
CA GLU A 254 -7.10 -28.70 10.70
C GLU A 254 -5.76 -28.03 10.33
N GLY A 255 -4.76 -28.22 11.20
CA GLY A 255 -3.42 -27.68 11.00
C GLY A 255 -3.27 -26.22 11.41
N GLU A 256 -2.04 -25.74 11.35
CA GLU A 256 -1.68 -24.38 11.73
C GLU A 256 -0.65 -23.79 10.75
N ILE A 257 -0.74 -22.48 10.56
CA ILE A 257 0.28 -21.71 9.86
C ILE A 257 1.49 -21.58 10.79
N LYS A 258 2.59 -22.27 10.46
CA LYS A 258 3.80 -22.30 11.29
C LYS A 258 4.51 -20.95 11.39
N GLU A 259 4.63 -20.27 10.25
CA GLU A 259 5.26 -18.95 10.12
C GLU A 259 4.15 -17.95 9.80
N LEU A 260 3.53 -17.38 10.84
CA LEU A 260 2.45 -16.42 10.69
C LEU A 260 3.04 -15.04 10.29
N PRO A 261 2.62 -14.45 9.16
CA PRO A 261 3.04 -13.09 8.81
C PRO A 261 2.43 -12.07 9.78
N TYR A 262 3.06 -10.91 9.96
CA TYR A 262 2.59 -9.87 10.87
C TYR A 262 1.22 -9.31 10.49
N ALA A 263 0.92 -9.33 9.19
CA ALA A 263 -0.36 -8.91 8.64
C ALA A 263 -1.51 -9.89 8.98
N LEU A 264 -1.22 -11.11 9.47
CA LEU A 264 -2.21 -12.09 9.93
C LEU A 264 -2.14 -12.29 11.45
N LYS A 265 -3.31 -12.49 12.07
CA LYS A 265 -3.46 -12.85 13.47
C LYS A 265 -4.36 -14.07 13.59
N LYS A 266 -4.10 -14.95 14.55
CA LYS A 266 -5.04 -16.01 14.91
C LYS A 266 -6.29 -15.36 15.50
N VAL A 267 -7.46 -15.83 15.08
CA VAL A 267 -8.75 -15.28 15.54
C VAL A 267 -9.03 -15.82 16.94
N GLU A 268 -9.19 -14.91 17.89
CA GLU A 268 -9.56 -15.24 19.26
C GLU A 268 -11.05 -15.60 19.34
N PRO A 269 -11.51 -16.37 20.36
CA PRO A 269 -12.90 -16.83 20.45
C PRO A 269 -13.96 -15.72 20.35
N ALA A 270 -13.68 -14.53 20.93
CA ALA A 270 -14.59 -13.38 20.87
C ALA A 270 -14.79 -12.87 19.44
N ASP A 271 -13.71 -12.81 18.66
CA ASP A 271 -13.74 -12.36 17.26
C ASP A 271 -14.45 -13.37 16.33
N ARG A 272 -14.54 -14.64 16.72
CA ARG A 272 -15.20 -15.68 15.91
C ARG A 272 -16.70 -15.42 15.78
N LEU A 273 -17.34 -14.92 16.84
CA LEU A 273 -18.77 -14.64 16.83
C LEU A 273 -19.10 -13.50 15.85
N GLU A 274 -18.29 -12.43 15.87
CA GLU A 274 -18.42 -11.30 14.95
C GLU A 274 -18.26 -11.75 13.50
N ILE A 275 -17.21 -12.52 13.19
CA ILE A 275 -16.97 -13.05 11.83
C ILE A 275 -18.12 -13.96 11.39
N SER A 276 -18.65 -14.79 12.28
CA SER A 276 -19.76 -15.70 11.95
C SER A 276 -21.04 -14.93 11.63
N GLN A 277 -21.30 -13.84 12.37
CA GLN A 277 -22.43 -12.95 12.13
C GLN A 277 -22.28 -12.14 10.83
N GLU A 278 -21.08 -11.65 10.53
CA GLU A 278 -20.80 -10.86 9.32
C GLU A 278 -20.79 -11.70 8.04
N ASN A 279 -20.17 -12.89 8.07
CA ASN A 279 -20.02 -13.74 6.88
C ASN A 279 -21.18 -14.74 6.70
N GLY A 280 -22.09 -14.86 7.68
CA GLY A 280 -23.21 -15.80 7.63
C GLY A 280 -22.81 -17.28 7.57
N SER A 281 -21.59 -17.61 8.01
CA SER A 281 -21.07 -18.97 8.06
C SER A 281 -20.70 -19.34 9.50
N GLU A 282 -21.25 -20.43 10.02
CA GLU A 282 -20.86 -20.95 11.34
C GLU A 282 -19.42 -21.48 11.26
N LEU A 283 -18.53 -20.86 12.03
CA LEU A 283 -17.14 -21.28 12.15
C LEU A 283 -17.06 -22.59 12.96
N PRO A 284 -16.55 -23.71 12.40
CA PRO A 284 -16.43 -24.96 13.15
C PRO A 284 -15.55 -24.77 14.38
N GLU A 285 -16.02 -25.14 15.59
CA GLU A 285 -15.32 -24.86 16.86
C GLU A 285 -13.86 -25.35 16.90
N LYS A 286 -13.54 -26.41 16.17
CA LYS A 286 -12.19 -27.01 16.10
C LYS A 286 -11.30 -26.46 14.97
N ALA A 287 -11.82 -25.60 14.10
CA ALA A 287 -11.08 -25.05 12.97
C ALA A 287 -10.16 -23.90 13.39
N SER A 288 -8.90 -23.95 12.91
CA SER A 288 -7.96 -22.84 12.99
C SER A 288 -8.44 -21.70 12.10
N CYS A 289 -8.61 -20.51 12.68
CA CYS A 289 -9.07 -19.32 11.96
C CYS A 289 -8.04 -18.20 12.09
N TYR A 290 -7.73 -17.54 10.98
CA TYR A 290 -6.80 -16.41 10.93
C TYR A 290 -7.48 -15.23 10.24
N LYS A 291 -7.20 -14.01 10.69
CA LYS A 291 -7.68 -12.77 10.08
C LYS A 291 -6.55 -11.80 9.85
N GLY A 292 -6.65 -11.02 8.78
CA GLY A 292 -5.71 -9.95 8.46
C GLY A 292 -6.35 -8.91 7.55
N VAL A 293 -5.67 -7.79 7.36
CA VAL A 293 -6.11 -6.73 6.45
C VAL A 293 -4.96 -6.41 5.51
N PHE A 294 -5.29 -6.21 4.24
CA PHE A 294 -4.35 -5.74 3.22
C PHE A 294 -4.88 -4.51 2.50
N TYR A 295 -3.95 -3.75 1.94
CA TYR A 295 -4.18 -2.46 1.31
C TYR A 295 -3.70 -2.43 -0.14
N ASN A 296 -2.79 -3.32 -0.53
CA ASN A 296 -2.23 -3.36 -1.87
C ASN A 296 -2.65 -4.62 -2.62
N TYR A 297 -2.15 -5.80 -2.22
CA TYR A 297 -2.49 -7.04 -2.90
C TYR A 297 -2.36 -8.29 -2.03
N LEU A 298 -3.04 -9.34 -2.48
CA LEU A 298 -2.85 -10.72 -2.06
C LEU A 298 -2.49 -11.56 -3.30
N SER A 299 -1.46 -12.40 -3.21
CA SER A 299 -1.09 -13.32 -4.28
C SER A 299 -1.03 -14.77 -3.80
N ILE A 300 -1.42 -15.69 -4.67
CA ILE A 300 -1.40 -17.14 -4.45
C ILE A 300 -0.57 -17.80 -5.56
N GLY A 301 0.26 -18.77 -5.17
CA GLY A 301 1.03 -19.58 -6.08
C GLY A 301 2.43 -19.01 -6.30
N MET A 302 2.86 -18.99 -7.55
CA MET A 302 4.28 -18.91 -7.83
C MET A 302 4.90 -17.53 -7.52
N ASP A 303 4.16 -16.42 -7.63
CA ASP A 303 4.62 -15.09 -7.19
C ASP A 303 4.94 -15.07 -5.69
N ALA A 304 3.99 -15.52 -4.86
CA ALA A 304 4.17 -15.68 -3.43
C ALA A 304 5.33 -16.63 -3.06
N GLN A 305 5.60 -17.65 -3.88
CA GLN A 305 6.75 -18.53 -3.68
C GLN A 305 8.09 -17.80 -3.88
N VAL A 306 8.19 -16.95 -4.91
CA VAL A 306 9.39 -16.12 -5.14
C VAL A 306 9.58 -15.14 -3.99
N ALA A 307 8.50 -14.48 -3.56
CA ALA A 307 8.56 -13.59 -2.40
C ALA A 307 8.96 -14.33 -1.11
N TYR A 308 8.46 -15.56 -0.88
CA TYR A 308 8.88 -16.38 0.26
C TYR A 308 10.39 -16.67 0.22
N GLY A 309 10.91 -17.07 -0.93
CA GLY A 309 12.35 -17.31 -1.11
C GLY A 309 13.20 -16.05 -0.87
N PHE A 310 12.74 -14.91 -1.37
CA PHE A 310 13.39 -13.61 -1.15
C PHE A 310 13.35 -13.17 0.32
N HIS A 311 12.20 -13.32 0.98
CA HIS A 311 12.03 -12.97 2.40
C HIS A 311 12.97 -13.78 3.27
N HIS A 312 13.02 -15.10 3.06
CA HIS A 312 13.91 -15.99 3.80
C HIS A 312 15.39 -15.63 3.59
N LEU A 313 15.80 -15.29 2.36
CA LEU A 313 17.17 -14.82 2.11
C LEU A 313 17.48 -13.53 2.85
N ARG A 314 16.52 -12.59 2.88
CA ARG A 314 16.69 -11.31 3.57
C ARG A 314 16.89 -11.52 5.08
N ASP A 315 16.21 -12.51 5.65
CA ASP A 315 16.33 -12.87 7.07
C ASP A 315 17.66 -13.60 7.36
N GLU A 316 18.08 -14.54 6.50
CA GLU A 316 19.33 -15.28 6.67
C GLU A 316 20.59 -14.45 6.37
N LYS A 317 20.53 -13.63 5.32
CA LYS A 317 21.68 -12.88 4.76
C LYS A 317 21.32 -11.41 4.52
N PRO A 318 21.03 -10.63 5.58
CA PRO A 318 20.62 -9.24 5.46
C PRO A 318 21.67 -8.34 4.79
N TYR A 319 22.95 -8.75 4.73
CA TYR A 319 24.02 -8.01 4.05
C TYR A 319 23.89 -8.00 2.52
N LEU A 320 23.22 -9.00 1.93
CA LEU A 320 22.97 -9.03 0.48
C LEU A 320 21.80 -8.12 0.10
N ALA A 321 20.84 -7.94 1.00
CA ALA A 321 19.61 -7.18 0.80
C ALA A 321 19.72 -5.71 1.30
N GLN A 322 20.91 -5.09 1.17
CA GLN A 322 21.15 -3.72 1.61
C GLN A 322 20.78 -2.71 0.51
N GLY A 323 19.48 -2.52 0.33
CA GLY A 323 18.93 -1.39 -0.41
C GLY A 323 17.99 -1.76 -1.56
N PRO A 324 17.20 -0.79 -2.05
CA PRO A 324 16.13 -1.05 -3.02
C PRO A 324 16.61 -1.69 -4.34
N VAL A 325 17.77 -1.28 -4.85
CA VAL A 325 18.32 -1.81 -6.11
C VAL A 325 18.77 -3.26 -5.94
N ALA A 326 19.55 -3.54 -4.89
CA ALA A 326 19.99 -4.90 -4.57
C ALA A 326 18.78 -5.82 -4.35
N ASN A 327 17.79 -5.37 -3.60
CA ASN A 327 16.55 -6.12 -3.36
C ASN A 327 15.82 -6.48 -4.66
N LYS A 328 15.69 -5.52 -5.58
CA LYS A 328 15.07 -5.76 -6.90
C LYS A 328 15.86 -6.76 -7.73
N LEU A 329 17.20 -6.67 -7.74
CA LEU A 329 18.06 -7.60 -8.46
C LEU A 329 18.00 -9.02 -7.87
N ILE A 330 17.96 -9.15 -6.55
CA ILE A 330 17.82 -10.44 -5.87
C ILE A 330 16.43 -11.02 -6.18
N TYR A 331 15.36 -10.24 -6.12
CA TYR A 331 14.02 -10.71 -6.48
C TYR A 331 13.96 -11.21 -7.93
N ALA A 332 14.59 -10.48 -8.86
CA ALA A 332 14.76 -10.92 -10.24
C ALA A 332 15.59 -12.22 -10.33
N GLY A 333 16.66 -12.33 -9.56
CA GLY A 333 17.50 -13.53 -9.47
C GLY A 333 16.76 -14.76 -8.92
N TYR A 334 15.93 -14.60 -7.88
CA TYR A 334 15.08 -15.67 -7.35
C TYR A 334 14.01 -16.09 -8.33
N SER A 335 13.45 -15.12 -9.07
CA SER A 335 12.61 -15.42 -10.22
C SER A 335 13.40 -16.32 -11.19
N CYS A 336 14.64 -15.97 -11.56
CA CYS A 336 15.49 -16.82 -12.42
C CYS A 336 15.74 -18.26 -11.89
N THR A 337 16.04 -18.42 -10.61
CA THR A 337 16.58 -19.68 -10.05
C THR A 337 15.54 -20.64 -9.46
N GLN A 338 14.37 -20.17 -8.99
CA GLN A 338 13.29 -21.01 -8.44
C GLN A 338 12.50 -21.77 -9.54
N GLY A 339 13.09 -21.95 -10.72
CA GLY A 339 12.48 -22.67 -11.83
C GLY A 339 11.41 -21.86 -12.59
N TRP A 340 11.26 -20.55 -12.37
CA TRP A 340 10.30 -19.68 -13.10
C TRP A 340 10.56 -19.68 -14.62
N PHE A 341 11.83 -19.62 -15.03
CA PHE A 341 12.25 -19.59 -16.44
C PHE A 341 12.69 -20.96 -16.97
N CYS A 342 13.20 -21.83 -16.09
CA CYS A 342 13.75 -23.15 -16.42
C CYS A 342 12.82 -24.32 -16.03
N THR A 343 11.52 -24.09 -15.84
CA THR A 343 10.52 -25.18 -15.69
C THR A 343 10.25 -26.06 -16.93
N PRO A 344 10.87 -25.94 -18.13
CA PRO A 344 10.64 -26.93 -19.19
C PRO A 344 11.09 -28.36 -18.83
N CYS A 345 11.98 -28.55 -17.84
CA CYS A 345 12.67 -29.83 -17.61
C CYS A 345 12.27 -30.59 -16.33
N THR A 346 10.99 -30.54 -15.90
CA THR A 346 10.48 -31.39 -14.80
C THR A 346 9.29 -32.24 -15.25
N ALA A 347 9.26 -33.50 -14.79
CA ALA A 347 8.50 -34.61 -15.37
C ALA A 347 6.95 -34.54 -15.29
N SER A 348 6.35 -33.53 -14.63
CA SER A 348 4.89 -33.47 -14.42
C SER A 348 4.26 -32.10 -14.73
N PRO A 349 4.04 -31.75 -16.03
CA PRO A 349 3.48 -30.45 -16.44
C PRO A 349 2.02 -30.23 -16.00
N GLN A 350 1.24 -31.31 -15.86
CA GLN A 350 -0.20 -31.28 -15.60
C GLN A 350 -0.57 -30.84 -14.18
N LEU A 351 0.37 -30.95 -13.23
CA LEU A 351 0.17 -30.57 -11.83
C LEU A 351 0.41 -29.08 -11.56
N ARG A 352 0.99 -28.32 -12.49
CA ARG A 352 1.48 -26.95 -12.24
C ARG A 352 0.41 -25.85 -12.16
N GLY A 353 -0.79 -26.10 -12.69
CA GLY A 353 -1.82 -25.06 -12.80
C GLY A 353 -2.54 -24.84 -11.48
N LEU A 354 -2.78 -23.57 -11.11
CA LEU A 354 -3.55 -23.24 -9.91
C LEU A 354 -4.96 -23.86 -9.93
N LYS A 355 -5.53 -24.15 -11.12
CA LYS A 355 -6.84 -24.78 -11.25
C LYS A 355 -6.98 -26.11 -10.47
N ASN A 356 -5.86 -26.81 -10.22
CA ASN A 356 -5.89 -28.12 -9.57
C ASN A 356 -6.07 -28.00 -8.05
N ILE A 357 -5.64 -26.88 -7.48
CA ILE A 357 -5.66 -26.65 -6.02
C ILE A 357 -6.61 -25.54 -5.60
N LEU A 358 -7.00 -24.65 -6.52
CA LEU A 358 -7.71 -23.41 -6.21
C LEU A 358 -8.99 -23.31 -7.04
N ARG A 359 -10.12 -23.17 -6.34
CA ARG A 359 -11.39 -22.73 -6.93
C ARG A 359 -11.66 -21.29 -6.50
N LEU A 360 -12.03 -20.45 -7.46
CA LEU A 360 -12.29 -19.03 -7.27
C LEU A 360 -13.81 -18.79 -7.36
N TYR A 361 -14.36 -18.16 -6.35
CA TYR A 361 -15.72 -17.65 -6.33
C TYR A 361 -15.66 -16.13 -6.07
N ILE A 362 -16.52 -15.37 -6.74
CA ILE A 362 -16.61 -13.92 -6.59
C ILE A 362 -18.04 -13.49 -6.30
N LYS A 363 -18.19 -12.36 -5.63
CA LYS A 363 -19.43 -11.57 -5.66
C LYS A 363 -19.21 -10.33 -6.51
N LYS A 364 -20.16 -10.06 -7.40
CA LYS A 364 -20.24 -8.78 -8.11
C LYS A 364 -20.89 -7.72 -7.22
N VAL A 365 -20.73 -6.45 -7.60
CA VAL A 365 -21.41 -5.33 -6.91
C VAL A 365 -22.91 -5.61 -6.86
N ASN A 366 -23.52 -5.36 -5.70
CA ASN A 366 -24.95 -5.56 -5.45
C ASN A 366 -25.47 -7.01 -5.65
N CYS A 367 -24.60 -8.02 -5.64
CA CYS A 367 -24.98 -9.43 -5.72
C CYS A 367 -24.68 -10.15 -4.41
N SER A 368 -25.66 -10.85 -3.85
CA SER A 368 -25.49 -11.69 -2.64
C SER A 368 -24.86 -13.05 -2.94
N GLU A 369 -25.09 -13.56 -4.16
CA GLU A 369 -24.70 -14.90 -4.57
C GLU A 369 -23.25 -14.99 -5.02
N TRP A 370 -22.63 -16.14 -4.69
CA TRP A 370 -21.28 -16.47 -5.14
C TRP A 370 -21.31 -17.02 -6.56
N GLU A 371 -20.55 -16.42 -7.47
CA GLU A 371 -20.33 -16.91 -8.84
C GLU A 371 -18.97 -17.61 -8.93
N GLN A 372 -18.94 -18.85 -9.42
CA GLN A 372 -17.68 -19.56 -9.65
C GLN A 372 -17.02 -19.07 -10.95
N VAL A 373 -15.78 -18.58 -10.84
CA VAL A 373 -14.98 -18.15 -11.99
C VAL A 373 -14.04 -19.27 -12.41
N GLN A 374 -14.08 -19.61 -13.70
CA GLN A 374 -13.21 -20.66 -14.25
C GLN A 374 -11.76 -20.17 -14.40
N MET A 375 -10.87 -20.78 -13.61
CA MET A 375 -9.45 -20.48 -13.63
C MET A 375 -8.78 -21.05 -14.90
N PRO A 376 -8.10 -20.22 -15.73
CA PRO A 376 -7.42 -20.74 -16.90
C PRO A 376 -6.29 -21.71 -16.52
N SER A 377 -6.21 -22.85 -17.21
CA SER A 377 -5.21 -23.90 -16.93
C SER A 377 -3.75 -23.44 -17.00
N SER A 378 -3.48 -22.38 -17.76
CA SER A 378 -2.14 -21.80 -17.90
C SER A 378 -1.70 -20.95 -16.71
N VAL A 379 -2.61 -20.57 -15.81
CA VAL A 379 -2.30 -19.65 -14.70
C VAL A 379 -1.60 -20.43 -13.58
N ARG A 380 -0.42 -19.95 -13.17
CA ARG A 380 0.40 -20.52 -12.08
C ARG A 380 0.53 -19.58 -10.88
N SER A 381 0.21 -18.31 -11.06
CA SER A 381 0.05 -17.38 -9.96
C SER A 381 -1.16 -16.49 -10.19
N LEU A 382 -1.94 -16.30 -9.13
CA LEU A 382 -3.11 -15.44 -9.10
C LEU A 382 -2.78 -14.25 -8.20
N VAL A 383 -3.10 -13.06 -8.65
CA VAL A 383 -2.96 -11.82 -7.87
C VAL A 383 -4.32 -11.16 -7.77
N VAL A 384 -4.66 -10.78 -6.55
CA VAL A 384 -5.82 -9.98 -6.16
C VAL A 384 -5.27 -8.61 -5.77
N LEU A 385 -5.61 -7.58 -6.54
CA LEU A 385 -5.02 -6.26 -6.44
C LEU A 385 -6.09 -5.22 -6.12
N ASN A 386 -5.82 -4.38 -5.13
CA ASN A 386 -6.65 -3.24 -4.73
C ASN A 386 -6.24 -1.93 -5.42
N LEU A 387 -4.94 -1.80 -5.74
CA LEU A 387 -4.42 -0.59 -6.39
C LEU A 387 -4.49 -0.72 -7.91
N TYR A 388 -4.34 0.40 -8.61
CA TYR A 388 -4.25 0.40 -10.08
C TYR A 388 -2.85 0.02 -10.60
N ASN A 389 -1.88 -0.18 -9.71
CA ASN A 389 -0.51 -0.55 -10.03
C ASN A 389 0.01 -1.66 -9.11
N TYR A 390 1.01 -2.39 -9.58
CA TYR A 390 1.59 -3.56 -8.93
C TYR A 390 3.11 -3.58 -9.12
N GLY A 391 3.84 -4.08 -8.12
CA GLY A 391 5.23 -4.51 -8.33
C GLY A 391 6.20 -3.37 -8.67
N SER A 392 6.18 -2.30 -7.88
CA SER A 392 6.91 -1.03 -8.10
C SER A 392 6.29 -0.10 -9.16
N GLY A 393 4.96 -0.01 -9.19
CA GLY A 393 4.24 0.93 -10.05
C GLY A 393 4.00 0.47 -11.48
N ARG A 394 4.01 -0.83 -11.75
CA ARG A 394 3.67 -1.38 -13.07
C ARG A 394 2.16 -1.49 -13.22
N HIS A 395 1.67 -1.31 -14.44
CA HIS A 395 0.25 -1.48 -14.75
C HIS A 395 0.04 -2.83 -15.44
N PRO A 396 -0.42 -3.89 -14.73
CA PRO A 396 -0.40 -5.24 -15.28
C PRO A 396 -1.20 -5.40 -16.57
N TRP A 397 -2.25 -4.60 -16.76
CA TRP A 397 -3.09 -4.59 -17.96
C TRP A 397 -2.93 -3.32 -18.81
N GLY A 398 -2.06 -2.38 -18.41
CA GLY A 398 -1.89 -1.06 -19.02
C GLY A 398 -3.22 -0.31 -19.16
N ASP A 399 -3.30 0.59 -20.14
CA ASP A 399 -4.57 1.28 -20.44
C ASP A 399 -5.52 0.31 -21.16
N LEU A 400 -6.63 0.01 -20.50
CA LEU A 400 -7.72 -0.76 -21.09
C LEU A 400 -8.57 0.17 -21.95
N LYS A 401 -8.89 -0.26 -23.17
CA LYS A 401 -9.77 0.51 -24.04
C LYS A 401 -11.20 0.48 -23.50
N PRO A 402 -11.99 1.55 -23.63
CA PRO A 402 -13.38 1.57 -23.19
C PRO A 402 -14.21 0.41 -23.74
N GLU A 403 -14.00 0.00 -24.99
CA GLU A 403 -14.76 -1.11 -25.60
C GLU A 403 -14.40 -2.47 -24.96
N TYR A 404 -13.17 -2.62 -24.45
CA TYR A 404 -12.77 -3.83 -23.74
C TYR A 404 -13.42 -3.90 -22.36
N LEU A 405 -13.44 -2.75 -21.64
CA LEU A 405 -14.10 -2.63 -20.35
C LEU A 405 -15.58 -2.97 -20.46
N GLU A 406 -16.29 -2.36 -21.42
CA GLU A 406 -17.71 -2.62 -21.67
C GLU A 406 -17.97 -4.09 -22.03
N LYS A 407 -17.18 -4.67 -22.94
CA LYS A 407 -17.32 -6.08 -23.34
C LYS A 407 -17.11 -7.05 -22.18
N ARG A 408 -16.23 -6.71 -21.23
CA ARG A 408 -15.94 -7.55 -20.06
C ARG A 408 -16.85 -7.25 -18.88
N GLY A 409 -17.62 -6.16 -18.94
CA GLY A 409 -18.35 -5.62 -17.79
C GLY A 409 -17.41 -5.13 -16.69
N PHE A 410 -16.24 -4.61 -17.06
CA PHE A 410 -15.25 -4.08 -16.13
C PHE A 410 -15.33 -2.55 -16.05
N VAL A 411 -14.89 -2.00 -14.92
CA VAL A 411 -14.69 -0.57 -14.71
C VAL A 411 -13.19 -0.24 -14.62
N GLU A 412 -12.84 1.03 -14.65
CA GLU A 412 -11.46 1.47 -14.40
C GLU A 412 -11.08 1.19 -12.93
N ALA A 413 -9.88 0.69 -12.71
CA ALA A 413 -9.41 0.31 -11.39
C ALA A 413 -9.09 1.56 -10.56
N HIS A 414 -9.75 1.71 -9.41
CA HIS A 414 -9.45 2.77 -8.44
C HIS A 414 -9.20 2.17 -7.06
N SER A 415 -8.52 2.94 -6.19
CA SER A 415 -8.23 2.47 -4.83
C SER A 415 -9.41 2.57 -3.87
N ASP A 416 -10.56 3.11 -4.29
CA ASP A 416 -11.73 3.40 -3.46
C ASP A 416 -13.08 3.08 -4.13
N ASP A 417 -13.08 2.21 -5.15
CA ASP A 417 -14.26 1.84 -5.94
C ASP A 417 -15.08 0.66 -5.36
N GLY A 418 -14.59 0.02 -4.30
CA GLY A 418 -15.22 -1.17 -3.72
C GLY A 418 -14.94 -2.45 -4.49
N LEU A 419 -13.92 -2.48 -5.34
CA LEU A 419 -13.58 -3.61 -6.19
C LEU A 419 -12.13 -4.08 -6.00
N LEU A 420 -11.94 -5.37 -6.27
CA LEU A 420 -10.63 -6.00 -6.39
C LEU A 420 -10.44 -6.51 -7.81
N GLU A 421 -9.24 -6.26 -8.31
CA GLU A 421 -8.78 -6.73 -9.61
C GLU A 421 -8.13 -8.10 -9.48
N ILE A 422 -8.63 -9.08 -10.25
CA ILE A 422 -8.09 -10.43 -10.25
C ILE A 422 -7.37 -10.69 -11.57
N PHE A 423 -6.07 -10.96 -11.52
CA PHE A 423 -5.29 -11.30 -12.71
C PHE A 423 -4.36 -12.50 -12.51
N GLY A 424 -4.01 -13.15 -13.61
CA GLY A 424 -3.20 -14.36 -13.62
C GLY A 424 -1.86 -14.19 -14.34
N LEU A 425 -0.81 -14.75 -13.75
CA LEU A 425 0.52 -14.91 -14.33
C LEU A 425 0.76 -16.38 -14.71
N LYS A 426 1.34 -16.62 -15.89
CA LYS A 426 1.51 -17.96 -16.46
C LYS A 426 2.83 -18.61 -16.10
N GLU A 427 3.93 -18.09 -16.62
CA GLU A 427 5.27 -18.62 -16.45
C GLU A 427 6.27 -17.49 -16.36
N GLY A 428 7.54 -17.82 -16.14
CA GLY A 428 8.48 -16.82 -15.73
C GLY A 428 8.81 -15.75 -16.75
N TRP A 429 8.87 -16.15 -18.01
CA TRP A 429 8.99 -15.23 -19.14
C TRP A 429 7.76 -14.31 -19.23
N HIS A 430 6.55 -14.88 -19.14
CA HIS A 430 5.32 -14.09 -19.19
C HIS A 430 5.27 -13.07 -18.06
N ALA A 431 5.56 -13.47 -16.83
CA ALA A 431 5.56 -12.52 -15.72
C ALA A 431 6.65 -11.46 -15.86
N SER A 432 7.86 -11.82 -16.28
CA SER A 432 8.92 -10.85 -16.54
C SER A 432 8.55 -9.85 -17.63
N PHE A 433 7.89 -10.29 -18.70
CA PHE A 433 7.41 -9.41 -19.74
C PHE A 433 6.24 -8.52 -19.28
N VAL A 434 5.36 -9.02 -18.41
CA VAL A 434 4.34 -8.19 -17.74
C VAL A 434 5.01 -7.12 -16.87
N MET A 435 5.98 -7.51 -16.05
CA MET A 435 6.71 -6.59 -15.17
C MET A 435 7.60 -5.60 -15.93
N ALA A 436 7.97 -5.93 -17.17
CA ALA A 436 8.65 -5.03 -18.11
C ALA A 436 7.67 -4.24 -19.01
N GLU A 437 6.36 -4.38 -18.80
CA GLU A 437 5.29 -3.74 -19.58
C GLU A 437 5.34 -4.05 -21.09
N LEU A 438 5.98 -5.17 -21.46
CA LEU A 438 6.07 -5.64 -22.84
C LEU A 438 4.84 -6.42 -23.26
N ILE A 439 4.14 -7.05 -22.30
CA ILE A 439 2.87 -7.76 -22.53
C ILE A 439 1.89 -7.48 -21.39
N LYS A 440 0.60 -7.68 -21.65
CA LYS A 440 -0.46 -7.54 -20.65
C LYS A 440 -0.67 -8.84 -19.88
N ALA A 441 -0.88 -8.73 -18.57
CA ALA A 441 -1.35 -9.83 -17.74
C ALA A 441 -2.76 -10.28 -18.16
N LYS A 442 -3.12 -11.52 -17.81
CA LYS A 442 -4.47 -12.00 -18.06
C LYS A 442 -5.39 -11.48 -16.96
N HIS A 443 -6.17 -10.44 -17.25
CA HIS A 443 -7.22 -9.92 -16.38
C HIS A 443 -8.41 -10.89 -16.34
N ILE A 444 -8.64 -11.50 -15.18
CA ILE A 444 -9.57 -12.62 -15.00
C ILE A 444 -10.97 -12.08 -14.64
N ALA A 445 -11.07 -11.28 -13.59
CA ALA A 445 -12.33 -10.77 -13.06
C ALA A 445 -12.14 -9.50 -12.21
N GLN A 446 -13.25 -8.80 -11.95
CA GLN A 446 -13.40 -7.78 -10.92
C GLN A 446 -14.44 -8.27 -9.91
N ALA A 447 -14.21 -8.02 -8.62
CA ALA A 447 -15.04 -8.56 -7.56
C ALA A 447 -15.18 -7.61 -6.37
N ALA A 448 -16.37 -7.57 -5.76
CA ALA A 448 -16.63 -6.87 -4.50
C ALA A 448 -16.39 -7.75 -3.26
N ALA A 449 -16.33 -9.07 -3.45
CA ALA A 449 -15.87 -10.04 -2.45
C ALA A 449 -15.31 -11.27 -3.16
N ILE A 450 -14.34 -11.94 -2.55
CA ILE A 450 -13.66 -13.10 -3.14
C ILE A 450 -13.66 -14.25 -2.14
N LYS A 451 -13.90 -15.46 -2.61
CA LYS A 451 -13.73 -16.69 -1.84
C LYS A 451 -12.88 -17.66 -2.63
N PHE A 452 -11.84 -18.13 -1.99
CA PHE A 452 -11.00 -19.20 -2.47
C PHE A 452 -11.28 -20.47 -1.68
N GLU A 453 -11.48 -21.55 -2.42
CA GLU A 453 -11.52 -22.90 -1.86
C GLU A 453 -10.24 -23.62 -2.30
N MET A 454 -9.34 -23.84 -1.33
CA MET A 454 -8.05 -24.47 -1.55
C MET A 454 -8.11 -25.94 -1.16
N ARG A 455 -7.86 -26.83 -2.12
CA ARG A 455 -7.85 -28.29 -1.93
C ARG A 455 -6.44 -28.83 -2.18
N GLY A 456 -5.93 -29.62 -1.25
CA GLY A 456 -4.58 -30.18 -1.35
C GLY A 456 -4.44 -31.17 -2.48
N GLY A 457 -5.31 -32.19 -2.56
CA GLY A 457 -5.10 -33.30 -3.48
C GLY A 457 -3.68 -33.89 -3.31
N GLU A 458 -2.86 -33.86 -4.36
CA GLU A 458 -1.44 -34.28 -4.30
C GLU A 458 -0.51 -33.23 -3.68
N TRP A 459 -0.98 -32.01 -3.46
CA TRP A 459 -0.22 -30.91 -2.86
C TRP A 459 -0.45 -30.84 -1.35
N ASN A 460 0.63 -30.66 -0.60
CA ASN A 460 0.59 -30.49 0.86
C ASN A 460 0.73 -29.02 1.30
N ARG A 461 1.03 -28.10 0.36
CA ARG A 461 1.21 -26.68 0.63
C ARG A 461 0.93 -25.82 -0.59
N ALA A 462 0.49 -24.60 -0.33
CA ALA A 462 0.49 -23.47 -1.25
C ALA A 462 1.38 -22.35 -0.68
N TYR A 463 1.76 -21.41 -1.55
CA TYR A 463 2.38 -20.16 -1.13
C TYR A 463 1.36 -19.05 -1.29
N VAL A 464 1.24 -18.22 -0.27
CA VAL A 464 0.36 -17.06 -0.26
C VAL A 464 1.17 -15.88 0.25
N GLN A 465 0.85 -14.69 -0.24
CA GLN A 465 1.48 -13.45 0.18
C GLN A 465 0.44 -12.35 0.29
N MET A 466 0.63 -11.47 1.27
CA MET A 466 -0.23 -10.33 1.51
C MET A 466 0.65 -9.10 1.77
N ASP A 467 0.50 -8.05 0.96
CA ASP A 467 1.24 -6.78 1.05
C ASP A 467 2.78 -6.90 1.20
N GLY A 468 3.38 -7.94 0.60
CA GLY A 468 4.83 -8.17 0.71
C GLY A 468 5.25 -9.16 1.80
N GLU A 469 4.31 -9.70 2.57
CA GLU A 469 4.55 -10.69 3.62
C GLU A 469 4.07 -12.09 3.18
N PRO A 470 5.00 -12.98 2.77
CA PRO A 470 4.68 -14.32 2.28
C PRO A 470 4.65 -15.36 3.40
N TRP A 471 3.83 -16.40 3.24
CA TRP A 471 3.82 -17.59 4.10
C TRP A 471 3.54 -18.87 3.31
N LYS A 472 3.84 -20.00 3.95
CA LYS A 472 3.43 -21.33 3.47
C LYS A 472 2.06 -21.65 4.04
N GLN A 473 1.05 -21.71 3.16
CA GLN A 473 -0.29 -22.13 3.51
C GLN A 473 -0.35 -23.67 3.49
N PRO A 474 -0.63 -24.34 4.63
CA PRO A 474 -0.84 -25.79 4.62
C PRO A 474 -2.06 -26.15 3.77
N LEU A 475 -1.96 -27.23 3.00
CA LEU A 475 -3.09 -27.81 2.28
C LEU A 475 -3.40 -29.19 2.85
N ILE A 476 -4.69 -29.45 3.07
CA ILE A 476 -5.19 -30.73 3.56
C ILE A 476 -5.71 -31.51 2.34
N GLN A 477 -5.42 -32.80 2.25
CA GLN A 477 -5.75 -33.58 1.06
C GLN A 477 -7.26 -33.74 0.87
N GLU A 478 -7.97 -34.06 1.94
CA GLU A 478 -9.41 -34.40 1.93
C GLU A 478 -10.32 -33.23 2.33
N LEU A 479 -9.75 -32.20 2.96
CA LEU A 479 -10.48 -31.04 3.46
C LEU A 479 -10.08 -29.76 2.72
N SER A 480 -11.02 -28.82 2.63
CA SER A 480 -10.77 -27.53 1.96
C SER A 480 -10.42 -26.46 2.98
N THR A 481 -9.36 -25.70 2.70
CA THR A 481 -9.13 -24.41 3.37
C THR A 481 -9.94 -23.35 2.63
N ILE A 482 -10.70 -22.56 3.37
CA ILE A 482 -11.47 -21.45 2.82
C ILE A 482 -10.75 -20.15 3.13
N LEU A 483 -10.51 -19.32 2.12
CA LEU A 483 -9.99 -17.97 2.28
C LEU A 483 -11.02 -17.00 1.69
N GLU A 484 -11.60 -16.15 2.53
CA GLU A 484 -12.56 -15.12 2.14
C GLU A 484 -11.92 -13.74 2.24
N ILE A 485 -12.23 -12.89 1.26
CA ILE A 485 -11.78 -11.50 1.19
C ILE A 485 -13.03 -10.63 1.07
N ASN A 486 -13.25 -9.78 2.07
CA ASN A 486 -14.36 -8.85 2.14
C ASN A 486 -13.85 -7.42 2.36
N LYS A 487 -14.56 -6.44 1.82
CA LYS A 487 -14.24 -5.02 2.04
C LYS A 487 -14.48 -4.66 3.51
N VAL A 488 -13.52 -3.98 4.12
CA VAL A 488 -13.70 -3.36 5.43
C VAL A 488 -14.68 -2.19 5.29
N PRO A 489 -15.66 -2.02 6.20
CA PRO A 489 -16.70 -0.98 6.06
C PRO A 489 -16.19 0.46 5.97
N TYR A 490 -14.99 0.73 6.47
CA TYR A 490 -14.41 2.06 6.56
C TYR A 490 -13.24 2.21 5.58
N HIS A 491 -13.10 3.40 5.01
CA HIS A 491 -11.98 3.74 4.14
C HIS A 491 -10.80 4.21 5.00
N SER A 492 -9.60 3.77 4.61
CA SER A 492 -8.36 4.39 5.05
C SER A 492 -8.24 5.77 4.40
N LEU A 493 -7.82 6.78 5.17
CA LEU A 493 -7.66 8.14 4.67
C LEU A 493 -6.19 8.38 4.32
N MET A 494 -5.94 8.65 3.03
CA MET A 494 -4.62 8.91 2.48
C MET A 494 -4.49 10.38 2.11
N ILE A 495 -3.29 10.94 2.20
CA ILE A 495 -3.01 12.28 1.67
C ILE A 495 -2.47 12.11 0.26
N ASN A 496 -2.97 12.87 -0.72
CA ASN A 496 -2.42 12.87 -2.07
C ASN A 496 -1.15 13.74 -2.14
N GLY A 497 -0.06 13.17 -2.63
CA GLY A 497 1.22 13.82 -2.85
C GLY A 497 1.39 14.46 -4.23
N ASP A 498 0.47 14.25 -5.17
CA ASP A 498 0.51 14.87 -6.49
C ASP A 498 0.02 16.33 -6.42
N GLN A 499 0.96 17.21 -6.10
CA GLN A 499 0.90 18.66 -6.27
C GLN A 499 2.24 19.17 -6.80
#